data_AF-F4RSW4-F1
#
_entry.id   AF-F4RSW4-F1
#
_cell.length_a   1.000
_cell.length_b   1.000
_cell.length_c   1.000
_cell.angle_alpha   90.00
_cell.angle_beta   90.00
_cell.angle_gamma   90.00
#
_symmetry.space_group_name_H-M   'P 1'
#
loop_
_entity.id
_entity.type
_entity.pdbx_description
1 polymer ?
#
loop_
_entity_poly.entity_id
_entity_poly.type
_entity_poly.pdbx_seq_one_letter_code
_entity_poly.pdbx_strand_id
1 'polypeptide(L)'
;MRLTFIIDSVEEPFGIDLDPSITLEDLGALLEIELRIPTTEQQIFYNGKRLNQPTSSTLASCGITSDDMLELRRLTASSSQPSSTPAVAGGNIANDLDRMRLQILGDPALMAQLRASNPEMANAAETSPERFAQLMSNFQQQHQHAAVQRRQDEELLNSDPYDIEAQRRIEEHIRQERVWENMQHAIEFSPESFGRVTMLYVDVEVNGHPVK
;
A
#
# COMPACT_ATOMS: atom_id res chain seq x y z
N MET A 1 24.91 17.83 2.97
CA MET A 1 23.89 17.28 3.87
C MET A 1 23.33 16.03 3.24
N ARG A 2 23.13 14.98 4.03
CA ARG A 2 22.54 13.73 3.53
C ARG A 2 21.05 13.77 3.76
N LEU A 3 20.25 13.49 2.74
CA LEU A 3 18.79 13.41 2.87
C LEU A 3 18.32 12.01 2.50
N THR A 4 17.32 11.53 3.23
CA THR A 4 16.74 10.20 3.01
C THR A 4 15.33 10.37 2.46
N PHE A 5 15.07 9.81 1.30
CA PHE A 5 13.78 9.83 0.64
C PHE A 5 13.07 8.48 0.81
N ILE A 6 11.87 8.50 1.36
CA ILE A 6 10.96 7.35 1.36
C ILE A 6 10.02 7.53 0.18
N ILE A 7 9.98 6.56 -0.72
CA ILE A 7 9.12 6.59 -1.90
C ILE A 7 7.96 5.63 -1.63
N ASP A 8 6.72 6.09 -1.79
CA ASP A 8 5.52 5.26 -1.54
C ASP A 8 5.51 3.95 -2.37
N SER A 9 6.18 3.95 -3.53
CA SER A 9 6.29 2.79 -4.41
C SER A 9 7.51 1.89 -4.17
N VAL A 10 8.46 2.28 -3.31
CA VAL A 10 9.72 1.55 -3.10
C VAL A 10 9.92 1.29 -1.62
N GLU A 11 10.08 0.01 -1.23
CA GLU A 11 10.27 -0.39 0.17
C GLU A 11 11.61 0.08 0.76
N GLU A 12 12.62 0.32 -0.08
CA GLU A 12 13.94 0.78 0.39
C GLU A 12 14.07 2.31 0.35
N PRO A 13 14.54 2.93 1.46
CA PRO A 13 14.79 4.37 1.51
C PRO A 13 16.00 4.76 0.65
N PHE A 14 15.84 5.82 -0.12
CA PHE A 14 16.86 6.33 -1.04
C PHE A 14 17.63 7.50 -0.41
N GLY A 15 18.95 7.35 -0.19
CA GLY A 15 19.80 8.40 0.37
C GLY A 15 20.53 9.20 -0.70
N ILE A 16 20.45 10.53 -0.65
CA ILE A 16 21.16 11.43 -1.56
C ILE A 16 21.93 12.52 -0.79
N ASP A 17 23.16 12.78 -1.21
CA ASP A 17 24.00 13.84 -0.65
C ASP A 17 23.79 15.13 -1.46
N LEU A 18 23.28 16.16 -0.79
CA LEU A 18 22.91 17.45 -1.38
C LEU A 18 23.56 18.62 -0.65
N ASP A 19 23.65 19.78 -1.30
CA ASP A 19 24.09 21.01 -0.66
C ASP A 19 22.89 21.75 -0.02
N PRO A 20 22.96 22.24 1.23
CA PRO A 20 21.89 23.05 1.85
C PRO A 20 21.47 24.29 1.05
N SER A 21 22.31 24.80 0.14
CA SER A 21 21.96 25.93 -0.71
C SER A 21 21.16 25.56 -1.97
N ILE A 22 20.96 24.28 -2.26
CA ILE A 22 20.23 23.84 -3.45
C ILE A 22 18.76 24.25 -3.36
N THR A 23 18.18 24.59 -4.52
CA THR A 23 16.77 24.97 -4.63
C THR A 23 15.87 23.73 -4.72
N LEU A 24 14.58 23.91 -4.43
CA LEU A 24 13.59 22.85 -4.63
C LEU A 24 13.44 22.45 -6.10
N GLU A 25 13.69 23.38 -7.04
CA GLU A 25 13.68 23.11 -8.49
C GLU A 25 14.80 22.15 -8.89
N ASP A 26 16.04 22.48 -8.47
CA ASP A 26 17.21 21.64 -8.73
C ASP A 26 17.07 20.27 -8.05
N LEU A 27 16.49 20.22 -6.84
CA LEU A 27 16.18 18.96 -6.16
C LEU A 27 15.19 18.10 -6.94
N GLY A 28 14.11 18.70 -7.46
CA GLY A 28 13.16 17.99 -8.29
C GLY A 28 13.77 17.44 -9.58
N ALA A 29 14.65 18.22 -10.21
CA ALA A 29 15.41 17.79 -11.39
C ALA A 29 16.37 16.62 -11.08
N LEU A 30 17.02 16.64 -9.93
CA LEU A 30 17.88 15.52 -9.48
C LEU A 30 17.06 14.25 -9.23
N LEU A 31 15.91 14.37 -8.56
CA LEU A 31 14.99 13.25 -8.36
C LEU A 31 14.43 12.73 -9.69
N GLU A 32 14.23 13.58 -10.69
CA GLU A 32 13.76 13.17 -12.02
C GLU A 32 14.81 12.35 -12.76
N ILE A 33 16.09 12.73 -12.67
CA ILE A 33 17.20 12.01 -13.29
C ILE A 33 17.37 10.63 -12.63
N GLU A 34 17.33 10.60 -11.29
CA GLU A 34 17.67 9.40 -10.52
C GLU A 34 16.50 8.41 -10.45
N LEU A 35 15.28 8.91 -10.22
CA LEU A 35 14.08 8.08 -10.01
C LEU A 35 13.20 7.96 -11.25
N ARG A 36 13.52 8.68 -12.35
CA ARG A 36 12.73 8.71 -13.59
C ARG A 36 11.28 9.17 -13.40
N ILE A 37 11.01 9.96 -12.36
CA ILE A 37 9.69 10.54 -12.08
C ILE A 37 9.71 12.00 -12.55
N PRO A 38 8.86 12.42 -13.51
CA PRO A 38 8.80 13.82 -13.93
C PRO A 38 8.54 14.77 -12.76
N THR A 39 9.20 15.92 -12.72
CA THR A 39 8.96 16.96 -11.70
C THR A 39 7.48 17.33 -11.50
N THR A 40 6.65 17.25 -12.55
CA THR A 40 5.20 17.48 -12.48
C THR A 40 4.44 16.39 -11.72
N GLU A 41 5.01 15.20 -11.61
CA GLU A 41 4.44 14.06 -10.88
C GLU A 41 5.03 13.91 -9.48
N GLN A 42 5.98 14.75 -9.06
CA GLN A 42 6.63 14.64 -7.76
C GLN A 42 5.88 15.45 -6.70
N GLN A 43 5.47 14.81 -5.60
CA GLN A 43 5.01 15.49 -4.38
C GLN A 43 5.94 15.15 -3.22
N ILE A 44 6.62 16.17 -2.68
CA ILE A 44 7.56 16.02 -1.58
C ILE A 44 6.90 16.49 -0.28
N PHE A 45 6.93 15.65 0.74
CA PHE A 45 6.44 15.94 2.08
C PHE A 45 7.60 15.95 3.06
N TYR A 46 7.59 16.94 3.95
CA TYR A 46 8.51 17.06 5.07
C TYR A 46 7.68 17.14 6.36
N ASN A 47 7.90 16.21 7.30
CA ASN A 47 7.10 16.10 8.54
C ASN A 47 5.57 16.10 8.29
N GLY A 48 5.13 15.38 7.25
CA GLY A 48 3.71 15.31 6.85
C GLY A 48 3.15 16.59 6.21
N LYS A 49 3.97 17.64 6.05
CA LYS A 49 3.59 18.89 5.37
C LYS A 49 4.14 18.89 3.95
N ARG A 50 3.26 19.05 2.96
CA ARG A 50 3.66 19.23 1.57
C ARG A 50 4.55 20.48 1.43
N LEU A 51 5.68 20.33 0.74
CA LEU A 51 6.56 21.44 0.40
C LEU A 51 5.94 22.22 -0.78
N ASN A 52 4.96 23.06 -0.46
CA ASN A 52 4.29 23.96 -1.41
C ASN A 52 4.99 25.32 -1.56
N GLN A 53 6.23 25.42 -1.09
CA GLN A 53 7.01 26.65 -1.17
C GLN A 53 7.38 26.95 -2.64
N PRO A 54 7.58 28.22 -3.01
CA PRO A 54 7.98 28.56 -4.37
C PRO A 54 9.29 27.82 -4.73
N THR A 55 9.40 27.38 -5.98
CA THR A 55 10.53 26.60 -6.53
C THR A 55 11.91 27.22 -6.24
N SER A 56 11.96 28.54 -6.06
CA SER A 56 13.16 29.30 -5.71
C SER A 56 13.58 29.21 -4.23
N SER A 57 12.84 28.50 -3.38
CA SER A 57 13.19 28.33 -1.95
C SER A 57 14.28 27.29 -1.80
N THR A 58 15.25 27.58 -0.92
CA THR A 58 16.32 26.62 -0.60
C THR A 58 15.85 25.61 0.43
N LEU A 59 16.49 24.43 0.47
CA LEU A 59 16.19 23.41 1.48
C LEU A 59 16.40 23.92 2.91
N ALA A 60 17.44 24.74 3.13
CA ALA A 60 17.68 25.40 4.41
C ALA A 60 16.53 26.35 4.81
N SER A 61 15.94 27.07 3.86
CA SER A 61 14.78 27.95 4.12
C SER A 61 13.48 27.18 4.42
N CYS A 62 13.41 25.92 3.98
CA CYS A 62 12.32 25.00 4.32
C CYS A 62 12.50 24.33 5.69
N GLY A 63 13.60 24.62 6.40
CA GLY A 63 13.90 24.01 7.70
C GLY A 63 14.34 22.56 7.58
N ILE A 64 14.83 22.14 6.42
CA ILE A 64 15.36 20.80 6.17
C ILE A 64 16.85 20.81 6.56
N THR A 65 17.22 19.87 7.42
CA THR A 65 18.55 19.68 7.98
C THR A 65 19.18 18.37 7.50
N SER A 66 20.43 18.12 7.88
CA SER A 66 21.09 16.86 7.51
C SER A 66 20.45 15.68 8.25
N ASP A 67 20.35 14.55 7.56
CA ASP A 67 19.75 13.29 8.02
C ASP A 67 18.22 13.32 8.14
N ASP A 68 17.56 14.35 7.61
CA ASP A 68 16.11 14.40 7.57
C ASP A 68 15.51 13.42 6.54
N MET A 69 14.33 12.92 6.91
CA MET A 69 13.53 12.02 6.09
C MET A 69 12.44 12.80 5.37
N LEU A 70 12.40 12.64 4.05
CA LEU A 70 11.43 13.25 3.15
C LEU A 70 10.61 12.14 2.50
N GLU A 71 9.31 12.34 2.38
CA GLU A 71 8.45 11.39 1.67
C GLU A 71 8.21 11.92 0.25
N LEU A 72 8.53 11.10 -0.75
CA LEU A 72 8.24 11.36 -2.15
C LEU A 72 7.05 10.52 -2.58
N ARG A 73 5.93 11.19 -2.86
CA ARG A 73 4.74 10.58 -3.43
C ARG A 73 4.67 10.89 -4.92
N ARG A 74 4.50 9.84 -5.73
CA ARG A 74 4.22 10.01 -7.14
C ARG A 74 2.76 10.37 -7.34
N LEU A 75 2.50 11.52 -7.95
CA LEU A 75 1.20 11.87 -8.50
C LEU A 75 0.97 11.02 -9.75
N THR A 76 0.52 9.79 -9.56
CA THR A 76 -0.05 9.04 -10.67
C THR A 76 -1.25 9.84 -11.17
N ALA A 77 -1.35 10.04 -12.48
CA ALA A 77 -2.61 10.39 -13.13
C ALA A 77 -3.60 9.21 -13.03
N SER A 78 -3.78 8.65 -11.84
CA SER A 78 -4.98 7.93 -11.47
C SER A 78 -6.04 8.99 -11.30
N SER A 79 -6.84 9.17 -12.36
CA SER A 79 -8.29 9.29 -12.26
C SER A 79 -8.75 9.78 -10.88
N SER A 80 -8.78 11.10 -10.69
CA SER A 80 -9.69 11.78 -9.75
C SER A 80 -10.16 10.91 -8.58
N GLN A 81 -9.29 10.63 -7.63
CA GLN A 81 -9.75 10.51 -6.25
C GLN A 81 -9.93 11.94 -5.75
N PRO A 82 -11.15 12.41 -5.44
CA PRO A 82 -11.29 13.46 -4.49
C PRO A 82 -11.03 12.84 -3.12
N SER A 83 -9.83 13.12 -2.63
CA SER A 83 -9.57 13.50 -1.24
C SER A 83 -10.83 13.91 -0.48
N SER A 84 -10.99 13.32 0.69
CA SER A 84 -11.70 13.89 1.83
C SER A 84 -11.47 15.41 1.94
N THR A 85 -12.41 16.21 1.44
CA THR A 85 -12.61 17.56 1.93
C THR A 85 -13.51 17.48 3.17
N PRO A 86 -13.22 18.25 4.23
CA PRO A 86 -14.12 18.32 5.37
C PRO A 86 -15.45 18.90 4.87
N ALA A 87 -16.54 18.27 5.29
CA ALA A 87 -17.90 18.67 5.01
C ALA A 87 -18.10 20.17 5.31
N VAL A 88 -18.11 21.00 4.26
CA VAL A 88 -18.71 22.33 4.32
C VAL A 88 -20.19 22.15 3.99
N ALA A 89 -20.97 22.22 5.06
CA ALA A 89 -22.39 22.50 5.14
C ALA A 89 -23.14 22.79 3.82
N GLY A 90 -24.11 21.93 3.50
CA GLY A 90 -25.38 22.39 2.89
C GLY A 90 -25.59 22.21 1.39
N GLY A 91 -24.70 21.54 0.66
CA GLY A 91 -24.94 21.17 -0.75
C GLY A 91 -25.60 19.80 -0.85
N ASN A 92 -26.72 19.68 -1.56
CA ASN A 92 -27.53 18.46 -1.68
C ASN A 92 -26.68 17.21 -1.98
N ILE A 93 -26.62 16.27 -1.02
CA ILE A 93 -25.98 14.95 -1.18
C ILE A 93 -26.47 14.24 -2.45
N ALA A 94 -27.74 14.46 -2.82
CA ALA A 94 -28.32 13.99 -4.08
C ALA A 94 -27.60 14.54 -5.33
N ASN A 95 -27.22 15.82 -5.32
CA ASN A 95 -26.50 16.45 -6.44
C ASN A 95 -25.06 15.93 -6.55
N ASP A 96 -24.40 15.61 -5.44
CA ASP A 96 -23.06 15.03 -5.45
C ASP A 96 -23.07 13.56 -5.93
N LEU A 97 -24.07 12.78 -5.54
CA LEU A 97 -24.26 11.41 -6.02
C LEU A 97 -24.57 11.37 -7.52
N ASP A 98 -25.36 12.31 -8.04
CA ASP A 98 -25.64 12.43 -9.47
C ASP A 98 -24.41 12.82 -10.28
N ARG A 99 -23.56 13.68 -9.75
CA ARG A 99 -22.27 14.02 -10.37
C ARG A 99 -21.35 12.81 -10.44
N MET A 100 -21.29 12.02 -9.37
CA MET A 100 -20.50 10.80 -9.32
C MET A 100 -21.01 9.77 -10.34
N ARG A 101 -22.34 9.62 -10.47
CA ARG A 101 -22.96 8.77 -11.48
C ARG A 101 -22.60 9.19 -12.90
N LEU A 102 -22.69 10.49 -13.20
CA LEU A 102 -22.32 11.03 -14.52
C LEU A 102 -20.83 10.85 -14.83
N GLN A 103 -19.97 10.96 -13.83
CA GLN A 103 -18.53 10.69 -13.99
C GLN A 103 -18.26 9.22 -14.32
N ILE A 104 -18.92 8.28 -13.65
CA ILE A 104 -18.81 6.85 -13.93
C ILE A 104 -19.33 6.53 -15.35
N LEU A 105 -20.45 7.13 -15.75
CA LEU A 105 -20.99 6.98 -17.10
C LEU A 105 -20.10 7.62 -18.18
N GLY A 106 -19.35 8.66 -17.82
CA GLY A 106 -18.40 9.33 -18.70
C GLY A 106 -17.11 8.55 -18.93
N ASP A 107 -16.78 7.59 -18.06
CA ASP A 107 -15.58 6.78 -18.15
C ASP A 107 -15.91 5.29 -18.37
N PRO A 108 -15.73 4.77 -19.60
CA PRO A 108 -16.04 3.38 -19.92
C PRO A 108 -15.16 2.36 -19.16
N ALA A 109 -13.94 2.74 -18.73
CA ALA A 109 -13.06 1.86 -17.97
C ALA A 109 -13.57 1.68 -16.53
N LEU A 110 -13.96 2.78 -15.88
CA LEU A 110 -14.57 2.75 -14.55
C LEU A 110 -15.90 1.97 -14.56
N MET A 111 -16.70 2.13 -15.61
CA MET A 111 -17.95 1.41 -15.74
C MET A 111 -17.76 -0.10 -15.94
N ALA A 112 -16.73 -0.52 -16.69
CA ALA A 112 -16.36 -1.92 -16.84
C ALA A 112 -15.88 -2.53 -15.51
N GLN A 113 -15.08 -1.78 -14.74
CA GLN A 113 -14.63 -2.19 -13.41
C GLN A 113 -15.80 -2.32 -12.43
N LEU A 114 -16.73 -1.35 -12.45
CA LEU A 114 -17.91 -1.37 -11.60
C LEU A 114 -18.82 -2.57 -11.95
N ARG A 115 -18.98 -2.91 -13.23
CA ARG A 115 -19.71 -4.13 -13.61
C ARG A 115 -19.05 -5.41 -13.12
N ALA A 116 -17.71 -5.46 -13.11
CA ALA A 116 -16.97 -6.62 -12.65
C ALA A 116 -17.06 -6.80 -11.12
N SER A 117 -17.04 -5.70 -10.36
CA SER A 117 -17.07 -5.75 -8.89
C SER A 117 -18.50 -5.75 -8.32
N ASN A 118 -19.40 -4.95 -8.89
CA ASN A 118 -20.76 -4.79 -8.42
C ASN A 118 -21.74 -4.56 -9.60
N PRO A 119 -22.26 -5.65 -10.21
CA PRO A 119 -23.14 -5.56 -11.37
C PRO A 119 -24.48 -4.87 -11.06
N GLU A 120 -24.97 -4.93 -9.83
CA GLU A 120 -26.22 -4.26 -9.44
C GLU A 120 -26.05 -2.73 -9.44
N MET A 121 -24.94 -2.25 -8.88
CA MET A 121 -24.62 -0.83 -8.82
C MET A 121 -24.38 -0.24 -10.22
N ALA A 122 -23.71 -1.01 -11.09
CA ALA A 122 -23.54 -0.66 -12.49
C ALA A 122 -24.89 -0.51 -13.22
N ASN A 123 -25.78 -1.50 -13.13
CA ASN A 123 -27.09 -1.42 -13.76
C ASN A 123 -27.93 -0.25 -13.23
N ALA A 124 -27.83 0.04 -11.93
CA ALA A 124 -28.51 1.18 -11.32
C ALA A 124 -27.97 2.52 -11.84
N ALA A 125 -26.65 2.65 -12.05
CA ALA A 125 -26.03 3.86 -12.59
C ALA A 125 -26.57 4.22 -13.99
N GLU A 126 -26.85 3.22 -14.83
CA GLU A 126 -27.38 3.39 -16.19
C GLU A 126 -28.89 3.61 -16.23
N THR A 127 -29.64 2.89 -15.39
CA THR A 127 -31.10 2.82 -15.51
C THR A 127 -31.83 3.86 -14.67
N SER A 128 -31.35 4.16 -13.46
CA SER A 128 -32.12 4.93 -12.48
C SER A 128 -31.23 5.67 -11.46
N PRO A 129 -31.18 7.01 -11.51
CA PRO A 129 -30.40 7.82 -10.57
C PRO A 129 -30.75 7.58 -9.09
N GLU A 130 -32.05 7.45 -8.78
CA GLU A 130 -32.53 7.27 -7.41
C GLU A 130 -32.06 5.94 -6.79
N ARG A 131 -32.09 4.85 -7.56
CA ARG A 131 -31.62 3.54 -7.09
C ARG A 131 -30.11 3.51 -6.91
N PHE A 132 -29.37 4.20 -7.77
CA PHE A 132 -27.92 4.36 -7.63
C PHE A 132 -27.58 5.10 -6.33
N ALA A 133 -28.29 6.20 -6.03
CA ALA A 133 -28.10 6.96 -4.81
C ALA A 133 -28.36 6.12 -3.55
N GLN A 134 -29.44 5.31 -3.53
CA GLN A 134 -29.77 4.41 -2.43
C GLN A 134 -28.71 3.32 -2.21
N LEU A 135 -28.24 2.69 -3.29
CA LEU A 135 -27.22 1.66 -3.20
C LEU A 135 -25.88 2.24 -2.71
N MET A 136 -25.51 3.42 -3.21
CA MET A 136 -24.29 4.10 -2.79
C MET A 136 -24.34 4.52 -1.32
N SER A 137 -25.47 5.05 -0.84
CA SER A 137 -25.61 5.42 0.57
C SER A 137 -25.47 4.22 1.51
N ASN A 138 -26.06 3.08 1.14
CA ASN A 138 -25.94 1.85 1.93
C ASN A 138 -24.51 1.32 1.94
N PHE A 139 -23.85 1.33 0.78
CA PHE A 139 -22.46 0.91 0.64
C PHE A 139 -21.52 1.78 1.48
N GLN A 140 -21.71 3.10 1.43
CA GLN A 140 -20.91 4.05 2.21
C GLN A 140 -21.11 3.88 3.72
N GLN A 141 -22.33 3.60 4.18
CA GLN A 141 -22.61 3.31 5.59
C GLN A 141 -21.90 2.03 6.05
N GLN A 142 -21.99 0.95 5.28
CA GLN A 142 -21.31 -0.31 5.62
C GLN A 142 -19.79 -0.13 5.69
N HIS A 143 -19.20 0.56 4.71
CA HIS A 143 -17.77 0.84 4.70
C HIS A 143 -17.32 1.68 5.91
N GLN A 144 -18.12 2.69 6.29
CA GLN A 144 -17.82 3.52 7.47
C GLN A 144 -17.90 2.70 8.76
N HIS A 145 -18.92 1.88 8.94
CA HIS A 145 -19.05 1.02 10.14
C HIS A 145 -17.87 0.06 10.27
N ALA A 146 -17.47 -0.60 9.17
CA ALA A 146 -16.32 -1.51 9.17
C ALA A 146 -14.99 -0.78 9.39
N ALA A 147 -14.86 0.46 8.93
CA ALA A 147 -13.67 1.28 9.17
C ALA A 147 -13.59 1.76 10.62
N VAL A 148 -14.71 2.14 11.24
CA VAL A 148 -14.75 2.53 12.65
C VAL A 148 -14.43 1.34 13.55
N GLN A 149 -14.99 0.15 13.28
CA GLN A 149 -14.66 -1.06 14.05
C GLN A 149 -13.18 -1.41 13.96
N ARG A 150 -12.61 -1.42 12.74
CA ARG A 150 -11.17 -1.68 12.58
C ARG A 150 -10.30 -0.68 13.34
N ARG A 151 -10.63 0.62 13.29
CA ARG A 151 -9.90 1.63 14.07
C ARG A 151 -10.02 1.40 15.56
N GLN A 152 -11.21 1.02 16.05
CA GLN A 152 -11.39 0.71 17.47
C GLN A 152 -10.56 -0.51 17.89
N ASP A 153 -10.52 -1.56 17.07
CA ASP A 153 -9.71 -2.75 17.32
C ASP A 153 -8.21 -2.40 17.32
N GLU A 154 -7.74 -1.64 16.31
CA GLU A 154 -6.36 -1.15 16.21
C GLU A 154 -5.99 -0.23 17.39
N GLU A 155 -6.89 0.65 17.82
CA GLU A 155 -6.70 1.50 18.99
C GLU A 155 -6.62 0.66 20.27
N LEU A 156 -7.45 -0.37 20.43
CA LEU A 156 -7.35 -1.31 21.56
C LEU A 156 -6.00 -2.03 21.58
N LEU A 157 -5.57 -2.56 20.43
CA LEU A 157 -4.27 -3.23 20.25
C LEU A 157 -3.08 -2.29 20.50
N ASN A 158 -3.19 -1.00 20.16
CA ASN A 158 -2.14 0.01 20.37
C ASN A 158 -2.20 0.70 21.75
N SER A 159 -3.32 0.61 22.47
CA SER A 159 -3.55 1.39 23.70
C SER A 159 -2.78 0.91 24.92
N ASP A 160 -2.24 -0.32 24.91
CA ASP A 160 -1.37 -0.79 26.00
C ASP A 160 -0.15 -1.58 25.49
N PRO A 161 1.01 -0.91 25.34
CA PRO A 161 2.29 -1.54 25.01
C PRO A 161 2.77 -2.62 25.99
N TYR A 162 2.11 -2.76 27.15
CA TYR A 162 2.42 -3.75 28.19
C TYR A 162 1.31 -4.78 28.42
N ASP A 163 0.33 -4.90 27.50
CA ASP A 163 -0.68 -5.94 27.60
C ASP A 163 -0.05 -7.34 27.51
N ILE A 164 -0.07 -8.03 28.64
CA ILE A 164 0.48 -9.39 28.81
C ILE A 164 -0.24 -10.38 27.88
N GLU A 165 -1.52 -10.14 27.53
CA GLU A 165 -2.22 -11.00 26.59
C GLU A 165 -1.76 -10.79 25.14
N ALA A 166 -1.56 -9.54 24.71
CA ALA A 166 -1.02 -9.25 23.39
C ALA A 166 0.39 -9.84 23.22
N GLN A 167 1.25 -9.65 24.23
CA GLN A 167 2.60 -10.24 24.25
C GLN A 167 2.57 -11.78 24.22
N ARG A 168 1.63 -12.41 24.92
CA ARG A 168 1.45 -13.88 24.91
C ARG A 168 0.99 -14.38 23.53
N ARG A 169 0.06 -13.67 22.88
CA ARG A 169 -0.41 -14.03 21.53
C ARG A 169 0.71 -13.92 20.50
N ILE A 170 1.53 -12.87 20.60
CA ILE A 170 2.72 -12.68 19.76
C ILE A 170 3.73 -13.82 20.02
N GLU A 171 4.00 -14.16 21.28
CA GLU A 171 4.90 -15.25 21.64
C GLU A 171 4.42 -16.61 21.10
N GLU A 172 3.12 -16.91 21.23
CA GLU A 172 2.53 -18.15 20.74
C GLU A 172 2.62 -18.25 19.21
N HIS A 173 2.38 -17.14 18.50
CA HIS A 173 2.52 -17.10 17.04
C HIS A 173 3.96 -17.37 16.60
N ILE A 174 4.94 -16.69 17.20
CA ILE A 174 6.37 -16.89 16.90
C ILE A 174 6.78 -18.34 17.21
N ARG A 175 6.25 -18.93 18.29
CA ARG A 175 6.53 -20.33 18.63
C ARG A 175 5.98 -21.28 17.57
N GLN A 176 4.75 -21.07 17.10
CA GLN A 176 4.16 -21.88 16.04
C GLN A 176 4.92 -21.73 14.73
N GLU A 177 5.29 -20.51 14.35
CA GLU A 177 6.13 -20.25 13.16
C GLU A 177 7.46 -21.00 13.23
N ARG A 178 8.16 -20.97 14.37
CA ARG A 178 9.42 -21.74 14.54
C ARG A 178 9.22 -23.25 14.44
N VAL A 179 8.12 -23.76 14.98
CA VAL A 179 7.79 -25.19 14.86
C VAL A 179 7.53 -25.55 13.40
N TRP A 180 6.79 -24.69 12.69
CA TRP A 180 6.49 -24.87 11.28
C TRP A 180 7.76 -24.78 10.42
N GLU A 181 8.60 -23.78 10.63
CA GLU A 181 9.86 -23.60 9.92
C GLU A 181 10.80 -24.80 10.11
N ASN A 182 10.95 -25.28 11.35
CA ASN A 182 11.73 -26.48 11.63
C ASN A 182 11.10 -27.72 10.98
N MET A 183 9.78 -27.84 10.98
CA MET A 183 9.08 -28.93 10.30
C MET A 183 9.31 -28.89 8.79
N GLN A 184 9.21 -27.71 8.18
CA GLN A 184 9.45 -27.49 6.76
C GLN A 184 10.90 -27.88 6.39
N HIS A 185 11.88 -27.41 7.18
CA HIS A 185 13.28 -27.75 7.00
C HIS A 185 13.53 -29.26 7.15
N ALA A 186 12.84 -29.91 8.10
CA ALA A 186 12.96 -31.34 8.29
C ALA A 186 12.28 -32.16 7.17
N ILE A 187 11.20 -31.65 6.56
CA ILE A 187 10.59 -32.25 5.36
C ILE A 187 11.55 -32.15 4.16
N GLU A 188 12.21 -31.00 3.99
CA GLU A 188 13.13 -30.75 2.88
C GLU A 188 14.40 -31.59 2.98
N PHE A 189 15.05 -31.59 4.15
CA PHE A 189 16.39 -32.17 4.32
C PHE A 189 16.39 -33.52 5.03
N SER A 190 15.28 -33.95 5.61
CA SER A 190 15.19 -35.21 6.36
C SER A 190 13.82 -35.89 6.21
N PRO A 191 13.37 -36.15 4.96
CA PRO A 191 12.05 -36.74 4.70
C PRO A 191 11.88 -38.13 5.32
N GLU A 192 12.99 -38.83 5.61
CA GLU A 192 13.00 -40.15 6.27
C GLU A 192 12.40 -40.12 7.68
N SER A 193 12.41 -38.96 8.35
CA SER A 193 11.83 -38.81 9.69
C SER A 193 10.30 -38.71 9.68
N PHE A 194 9.68 -38.37 8.54
CA PHE A 194 8.25 -38.09 8.43
C PHE A 194 7.50 -39.04 7.48
N GLY A 195 8.21 -39.91 6.74
CA GLY A 195 7.62 -40.88 5.82
C GLY A 195 8.36 -42.22 5.79
N ARG A 196 7.67 -43.27 5.34
CA ARG A 196 8.30 -44.58 5.08
C ARG A 196 9.02 -44.53 3.74
N VAL A 197 10.35 -44.59 3.76
CA VAL A 197 11.18 -44.69 2.54
C VAL A 197 11.22 -46.15 2.07
N THR A 198 10.73 -46.41 0.86
CA THR A 198 10.90 -47.71 0.19
C THR A 198 12.20 -47.67 -0.60
N MET A 199 13.20 -48.43 -0.15
CA MET A 199 14.47 -48.58 -0.89
C MET A 199 14.23 -49.38 -2.17
N LEU A 200 14.44 -48.74 -3.32
CA LEU A 200 14.46 -49.40 -4.63
C LEU A 200 15.90 -49.77 -4.96
N TYR A 201 16.16 -51.07 -5.07
CA TYR A 201 17.44 -51.59 -5.56
C TYR A 201 17.40 -51.61 -7.09
N VAL A 202 18.46 -51.07 -7.70
CA VAL A 202 18.70 -51.17 -9.14
C VAL A 202 19.96 -51.99 -9.31
N ASP A 203 19.86 -53.10 -10.02
CA ASP A 203 21.02 -53.92 -10.36
C ASP A 203 21.88 -53.15 -11.37
N VAL A 204 23.13 -52.84 -11.01
CA VAL A 204 24.08 -52.11 -11.86
C VAL A 204 25.22 -53.04 -12.26
N GLU A 205 25.52 -53.09 -13.55
CA GLU A 205 26.70 -53.78 -14.07
C GLU A 205 27.75 -52.76 -14.50
N VAL A 206 29.00 -52.93 -14.05
CA VAL A 206 30.14 -52.14 -14.53
C VAL A 206 31.07 -53.09 -15.28
N ASN A 207 31.27 -52.83 -16.57
CA ASN A 207 32.09 -53.67 -17.47
C ASN A 207 31.63 -55.14 -17.54
N GLY A 208 30.31 -55.39 -17.50
CA GLY A 208 29.74 -56.75 -17.59
C GLY A 208 29.88 -57.58 -16.32
N HIS A 209 30.32 -56.98 -15.21
CA HIS A 209 30.27 -57.60 -13.89
C HIS A 209 29.22 -56.90 -13.02
N PRO A 210 28.29 -57.65 -12.40
CA PRO A 210 27.28 -57.09 -11.52
C PRO A 210 27.95 -56.52 -10.26
N VAL A 211 27.60 -55.28 -9.94
CA VAL A 211 27.99 -54.59 -8.71
C VAL A 211 26.78 -54.63 -7.78
N LYS A 212 27.00 -55.21 -6.60
CA LYS A 212 25.97 -55.47 -5.58
C LYS A 212 25.65 -54.24 -4.76
#